data_AF-A0A3B8JSF0-F1
#
_entry.id   AF-A0A3B8JSF0-F1
#
_cell.length_a   1.000
_cell.length_b   1.000
_cell.length_c   1.000
_cell.angle_alpha   90.00
_cell.angle_beta   90.00
_cell.angle_gamma   90.00
#
_symmetry.space_group_name_H-M   'P 1'
#
loop_
_entity.id
_entity.type
_entity.pdbx_description
1 polymer ?
#
loop_
_entity_poly.entity_id
_entity_poly.type
_entity_poly.pdbx_seq_one_letter_code
_entity_poly.pdbx_strand_id
1 'polypeptide(L)'
;MLVISLQTRPSGCRSFFSLCANKFHRKVLQLQEQLADVAFTLDFPMPPGLPLPEAHLRLDLTCKNARWAIANRRRRDLPLMAGVQGWNESSYVSCVRNYKGLGFDGFAIGGLIPRRHDTKLVLAIVEAVKQEIGYKHLHVFGLGHPTVLTDLYKAGADSVDSSSYVKYAADGKLWSDPDFHALDPSVTDRLNLALANLALATQRTLPLATAEAIFATLRGEKSRF
;
A
#
# COMPACT_ATOMS: atom_id res chain seq x y z
N MET A 1 1.82 10.43 -12.03
CA MET A 1 2.07 9.05 -11.58
C MET A 1 0.78 8.44 -11.07
N LEU A 2 0.00 7.84 -11.96
CA LEU A 2 -1.16 7.02 -11.62
C LEU A 2 -0.68 5.61 -11.28
N VAL A 3 -0.81 5.24 -10.00
CA VAL A 3 -0.55 3.89 -9.50
C VAL A 3 -1.89 3.18 -9.31
N ILE A 4 -2.12 2.12 -10.09
CA ILE A 4 -3.30 1.26 -9.92
C ILE A 4 -2.82 -0.03 -9.25
N SER A 5 -2.93 -0.08 -7.92
CA SER A 5 -2.70 -1.31 -7.14
C SER A 5 -4.05 -1.89 -6.74
N LEU A 6 -4.33 -3.11 -7.23
CA LEU A 6 -5.55 -3.84 -6.89
C LEU A 6 -5.17 -5.04 -6.04
N GLN A 7 -5.25 -4.87 -4.73
CA GLN A 7 -5.23 -5.99 -3.78
C GLN A 7 -6.66 -6.50 -3.60
N THR A 8 -6.90 -7.76 -3.92
CA THR A 8 -8.25 -8.32 -3.76
C THR A 8 -8.44 -8.77 -2.31
N ARG A 9 -9.53 -8.33 -1.69
CA ARG A 9 -10.01 -8.87 -0.40
C ARG A 9 -11.22 -9.75 -0.68
N PRO A 10 -11.07 -11.08 -0.76
CA PRO A 10 -12.21 -11.95 -1.02
C PRO A 10 -13.11 -11.98 0.21
N SER A 11 -14.41 -11.78 0.00
CA SER A 11 -15.46 -12.07 0.96
C SER A 11 -15.65 -13.59 1.05
N GLY A 12 -14.98 -14.25 2.00
CA GLY A 12 -15.31 -15.55 2.61
C GLY A 12 -15.57 -16.81 1.75
N CYS A 13 -15.78 -16.73 0.44
CA CYS A 13 -16.33 -17.80 -0.37
C CYS A 13 -15.27 -18.35 -1.35
N ARG A 14 -14.86 -19.61 -1.15
CA ARG A 14 -13.83 -20.30 -1.95
C ARG A 14 -14.20 -20.47 -3.43
N SER A 15 -15.48 -20.65 -3.76
CA SER A 15 -15.97 -20.77 -5.14
C SER A 15 -15.87 -19.43 -5.91
N PHE A 16 -16.13 -18.31 -5.23
CA PHE A 16 -15.99 -16.96 -5.78
C PHE A 16 -14.50 -16.62 -6.07
N PHE A 17 -13.59 -17.14 -5.23
CA PHE A 17 -12.16 -16.92 -5.36
C PHE A 17 -11.57 -17.52 -6.66
N SER A 18 -11.93 -18.77 -6.98
CA SER A 18 -11.46 -19.48 -8.19
C SER A 18 -12.02 -18.87 -9.49
N LEU A 19 -13.30 -18.48 -9.48
CA LEU A 19 -13.97 -17.92 -10.66
C LEU A 19 -13.51 -16.49 -10.98
N CYS A 20 -13.31 -15.65 -9.94
CA CYS A 20 -12.78 -14.29 -10.12
C CYS A 20 -11.30 -14.30 -10.49
N ALA A 21 -10.48 -15.17 -9.91
CA ALA A 21 -9.04 -15.20 -10.19
C ALA A 21 -8.71 -15.43 -11.67
N ASN A 22 -9.46 -16.28 -12.39
CA ASN A 22 -9.13 -16.69 -13.77
C ASN A 22 -9.44 -15.66 -14.87
N LYS A 23 -10.26 -14.64 -14.62
CA LYS A 23 -10.53 -13.57 -15.62
C LYS A 23 -10.12 -12.18 -15.14
N PHE A 24 -10.00 -11.97 -13.84
CA PHE A 24 -9.75 -10.64 -13.29
C PHE A 24 -8.31 -10.17 -13.51
N HIS A 25 -7.30 -11.04 -13.32
CA HIS A 25 -5.88 -10.70 -13.53
C HIS A 25 -5.60 -10.13 -14.93
N ARG A 26 -6.22 -10.67 -15.98
CA ARG A 26 -6.12 -10.16 -17.35
C ARG A 26 -6.69 -8.75 -17.49
N LYS A 27 -7.89 -8.52 -16.96
CA LYS A 27 -8.53 -7.19 -16.99
C LYS A 27 -7.71 -6.16 -16.22
N VAL A 28 -7.16 -6.55 -15.08
CA VAL A 28 -6.30 -5.71 -14.24
C VAL A 28 -5.04 -5.30 -15.00
N LEU A 29 -4.34 -6.23 -15.65
CA LEU A 29 -3.17 -5.90 -16.46
C LEU A 29 -3.55 -5.00 -17.65
N GLN A 30 -4.63 -5.32 -18.37
CA GLN A 30 -5.09 -4.52 -19.51
C GLN A 30 -5.40 -3.07 -19.13
N LEU A 31 -6.07 -2.86 -17.98
CA LEU A 31 -6.36 -1.52 -17.49
C LEU A 31 -5.09 -0.76 -17.10
N GLN A 32 -4.14 -1.45 -16.45
CA GLN A 32 -2.85 -0.86 -16.10
C GLN A 32 -2.03 -0.47 -17.34
N GLU A 33 -2.03 -1.32 -18.39
CA GLU A 33 -1.37 -0.99 -19.66
C GLU A 33 -1.97 0.25 -20.35
N GLN A 34 -3.25 0.52 -20.13
CA GLN A 34 -3.95 1.68 -20.69
C GLN A 34 -3.69 2.96 -19.90
N LEU A 35 -3.64 2.89 -18.57
CA LEU A 35 -3.76 4.08 -17.71
C LEU A 35 -2.58 4.28 -16.75
N ALA A 36 -1.87 3.23 -16.36
CA ALA A 36 -0.89 3.31 -15.29
C ALA A 36 0.48 3.80 -15.79
N ASP A 37 1.16 4.53 -14.91
CA ASP A 37 2.57 4.90 -15.05
C ASP A 37 3.49 3.81 -14.47
N VAL A 38 3.02 3.10 -13.44
CA VAL A 38 3.67 1.93 -12.83
C VAL A 38 2.61 0.88 -12.56
N ALA A 39 2.88 -0.36 -12.96
CA ALA A 39 1.97 -1.48 -12.79
C ALA A 39 2.39 -2.43 -11.65
N PHE A 40 1.41 -3.09 -11.06
CA PHE A 40 1.56 -4.09 -10.02
C PHE A 40 0.81 -5.36 -10.42
N THR A 41 1.40 -6.52 -10.16
CA THR A 41 0.73 -7.80 -10.39
C THR A 41 -0.43 -8.00 -9.40
N LEU A 42 -1.54 -8.59 -9.85
CA LEU A 42 -2.67 -8.93 -8.97
C LEU A 42 -2.27 -9.98 -7.93
N ASP A 43 -2.40 -9.62 -6.65
CA ASP A 43 -2.03 -10.46 -5.51
C ASP A 43 -3.19 -10.67 -4.51
N PHE A 44 -2.94 -11.56 -3.56
CA PHE A 44 -3.92 -11.97 -2.55
C PHE A 44 -3.33 -11.85 -1.14
N PRO A 45 -3.75 -10.85 -0.34
CA PRO A 45 -3.26 -10.67 1.02
C PRO A 45 -3.57 -11.85 1.95
N MET A 46 -2.65 -12.15 2.87
CA MET A 46 -2.82 -13.13 3.95
C MET A 46 -2.94 -12.42 5.32
N PRO A 47 -4.16 -12.06 5.76
CA PRO A 47 -4.34 -11.41 7.05
C PRO A 47 -3.94 -12.33 8.22
N PRO A 48 -3.59 -11.77 9.39
CA PRO A 48 -3.39 -12.56 10.61
C PRO A 48 -4.59 -13.46 10.91
N GLY A 49 -4.35 -14.69 11.37
CA GLY A 49 -5.40 -15.67 11.69
C GLY A 49 -5.92 -16.49 10.50
N LEU A 50 -5.42 -16.26 9.28
CA LEU A 50 -5.79 -17.07 8.12
C LEU A 50 -5.28 -18.52 8.27
N PRO A 51 -6.11 -19.56 8.02
CA PRO A 51 -5.64 -20.95 8.05
C PRO A 51 -4.49 -21.19 7.07
N LEU A 52 -3.45 -21.92 7.49
CA LEU A 52 -2.26 -22.17 6.67
C LEU A 52 -2.57 -22.75 5.28
N PRO A 53 -3.49 -23.73 5.10
CA PRO A 53 -3.82 -24.22 3.76
C PRO A 53 -4.36 -23.13 2.82
N GLU A 54 -5.13 -22.19 3.36
CA GLU A 54 -5.63 -21.04 2.62
C GLU A 54 -4.52 -20.02 2.32
N ALA A 55 -3.60 -19.80 3.26
CA ALA A 55 -2.45 -18.92 3.07
C ALA A 55 -1.53 -19.43 1.94
N HIS A 56 -1.26 -20.74 1.91
CA HIS A 56 -0.52 -21.39 0.82
C HIS A 56 -1.22 -21.26 -0.53
N LEU A 57 -2.55 -21.46 -0.57
CA LEU A 57 -3.34 -21.29 -1.79
C LEU A 57 -3.25 -19.85 -2.35
N ARG A 58 -3.37 -18.85 -1.47
CA ARG A 58 -3.26 -17.43 -1.87
C ARG A 58 -1.86 -17.08 -2.35
N LEU A 59 -0.82 -17.65 -1.75
CA LEU A 59 0.55 -17.44 -2.16
C LEU A 59 0.81 -18.04 -3.55
N ASP A 60 0.36 -19.27 -3.79
CA ASP A 60 0.46 -19.92 -5.10
C ASP A 60 -0.26 -19.12 -6.19
N LEU A 61 -1.49 -18.64 -5.91
CA LEU A 61 -2.23 -17.81 -6.85
C LEU A 61 -1.59 -16.44 -7.11
N THR A 62 -1.02 -15.82 -6.07
CA THR A 62 -0.24 -14.58 -6.20
C THR A 62 0.93 -14.80 -7.16
N CYS A 63 1.69 -15.88 -6.94
CA CYS A 63 2.83 -16.22 -7.79
C CYS A 63 2.42 -16.57 -9.23
N LYS A 64 1.31 -17.31 -9.41
CA LYS A 64 0.75 -17.64 -10.72
C LYS A 64 0.31 -16.39 -11.49
N ASN A 65 -0.38 -15.47 -10.83
CA ASN A 65 -0.78 -14.19 -11.43
C ASN A 65 0.42 -13.36 -11.87
N ALA A 66 1.46 -13.29 -11.03
CA ALA A 66 2.68 -12.56 -11.37
C ALA A 66 3.38 -13.16 -12.59
N ARG A 67 3.59 -14.49 -12.63
CA ARG A 67 4.16 -15.20 -13.80
C ARG A 67 3.35 -14.97 -15.06
N TRP A 68 2.02 -15.03 -14.95
CA TRP A 68 1.15 -14.75 -16.08
C TRP A 68 1.32 -13.31 -16.55
N ALA A 69 1.34 -12.34 -15.63
CA ALA A 69 1.40 -10.92 -15.97
C ALA A 69 2.71 -10.55 -16.68
N ILE A 70 3.86 -11.02 -16.19
CA ILE A 70 5.16 -10.73 -16.82
C ILE A 70 5.30 -11.40 -18.21
N ALA A 71 4.70 -12.58 -18.39
CA ALA A 71 4.68 -13.26 -19.69
C ALA A 71 3.72 -12.63 -20.70
N ASN A 72 2.65 -11.96 -20.23
CA ASN A 72 1.58 -11.42 -21.07
C ASN A 72 1.58 -9.87 -21.16
N ARG A 73 2.54 -9.19 -20.51
CA ARG A 73 2.74 -7.74 -20.64
C ARG A 73 3.10 -7.39 -22.08
N ARG A 74 2.26 -6.58 -22.72
CA ARG A 74 2.44 -6.03 -24.06
C ARG A 74 3.23 -4.73 -24.03
N ARG A 75 2.96 -3.87 -23.04
CA ARG A 75 3.62 -2.57 -22.87
C ARG A 75 4.94 -2.74 -22.11
N ARG A 76 6.06 -2.88 -22.83
CA ARG A 76 7.37 -3.22 -22.25
C ARG A 76 8.03 -2.06 -21.48
N ASP A 77 7.68 -0.83 -21.83
CA ASP A 77 8.07 0.43 -21.18
C ASP A 77 7.38 0.67 -19.83
N LEU A 78 6.25 0.00 -19.56
CA LEU A 78 5.54 0.09 -18.27
C LEU A 78 6.27 -0.74 -17.21
N PRO A 79 6.85 -0.10 -16.17
CA PRO A 79 7.47 -0.84 -15.08
C PRO A 79 6.42 -1.74 -14.43
N LEU A 80 6.74 -3.03 -14.28
CA LEU A 80 5.88 -4.01 -13.63
C LEU A 80 6.53 -4.50 -12.34
N MET A 81 5.88 -4.18 -11.23
CA MET A 81 6.27 -4.56 -9.88
C MET A 81 5.58 -5.87 -9.52
N ALA A 82 6.35 -6.86 -9.06
CA ALA A 82 5.78 -8.11 -8.54
C ALA A 82 5.25 -7.90 -7.12
N GLY A 83 4.00 -8.27 -6.90
CA GLY A 83 3.38 -8.29 -5.58
C GLY A 83 4.00 -9.40 -4.72
N VAL A 84 4.46 -9.02 -3.54
CA VAL A 84 5.07 -9.91 -2.56
C VAL A 84 4.15 -9.97 -1.35
N GLN A 85 3.71 -11.17 -1.01
CA GLN A 85 2.77 -11.43 0.07
C GLN A 85 3.28 -12.57 0.95
N GLY A 86 2.81 -12.62 2.20
CA GLY A 86 3.20 -13.63 3.17
C GLY A 86 2.52 -13.43 4.52
N TRP A 87 2.68 -14.43 5.40
CA TRP A 87 2.18 -14.41 6.77
C TRP A 87 3.29 -14.33 7.82
N ASN A 88 4.54 -14.63 7.44
CA ASN A 88 5.76 -14.49 8.24
C ASN A 88 6.96 -14.18 7.32
N GLU A 89 8.10 -13.80 7.88
CA GLU A 89 9.31 -13.45 7.13
C GLU A 89 9.70 -14.49 6.06
N SER A 90 9.77 -15.78 6.43
CA SER A 90 10.18 -16.84 5.50
C SER A 90 9.21 -17.01 4.34
N SER A 91 7.90 -16.80 4.54
CA SER A 91 6.92 -16.84 3.46
C SER A 91 7.06 -15.67 2.47
N TYR A 92 7.41 -14.45 2.94
CA TYR A 92 7.70 -13.32 2.05
C TYR A 92 8.95 -13.59 1.20
N VAL A 93 10.03 -14.07 1.81
CA VAL A 93 11.25 -14.46 1.09
C VAL A 93 10.96 -15.57 0.07
N SER A 94 10.16 -16.58 0.46
CA SER A 94 9.72 -17.64 -0.46
C SER A 94 8.93 -17.09 -1.64
N CYS A 95 8.05 -16.10 -1.42
CA CYS A 95 7.34 -15.40 -2.48
C CYS A 95 8.30 -14.74 -3.47
N VAL A 96 9.33 -14.03 -2.99
CA VAL A 96 10.34 -13.39 -3.86
C VAL A 96 11.11 -14.44 -4.68
N ARG A 97 11.50 -15.55 -4.06
CA ARG A 97 12.22 -16.64 -4.74
C ARG A 97 11.46 -17.24 -5.92
N ASN A 98 10.13 -17.24 -5.85
CA ASN A 98 9.27 -17.67 -6.97
C ASN A 98 9.38 -16.77 -8.21
N TYR A 99 9.95 -15.57 -8.07
CA TYR A 99 10.11 -14.56 -9.13
C TYR A 99 11.53 -14.47 -9.69
N LYS A 100 12.47 -15.24 -9.16
CA LYS A 100 13.87 -15.20 -9.57
C LYS A 100 14.00 -15.49 -11.06
N GLY A 101 14.71 -14.63 -11.78
CA GLY A 101 14.94 -14.75 -13.23
C GLY A 101 13.78 -14.32 -14.14
N LEU A 102 12.62 -13.91 -13.59
CA LEU A 102 11.46 -13.54 -14.43
C LEU A 102 11.52 -12.13 -15.03
N GLY A 103 12.47 -11.29 -14.60
CA GLY A 103 12.69 -9.97 -15.21
C GLY A 103 11.73 -8.86 -14.77
N PHE A 104 11.13 -8.94 -13.57
CA PHE A 104 10.38 -7.82 -12.98
C PHE A 104 11.27 -6.60 -12.73
N ASP A 105 10.70 -5.41 -12.89
CA ASP A 105 11.36 -4.11 -12.72
C ASP A 105 11.56 -3.76 -11.23
N GLY A 106 10.71 -4.32 -10.36
CA GLY A 106 10.84 -4.23 -8.91
C GLY A 106 9.80 -5.07 -8.18
N PHE A 107 9.66 -4.84 -6.87
CA PHE A 107 8.79 -5.61 -5.99
C PHE A 107 7.97 -4.72 -5.07
N ALA A 108 6.79 -5.19 -4.68
CA ALA A 108 5.88 -4.44 -3.82
C ALA A 108 5.34 -5.33 -2.70
N ILE A 109 5.68 -5.01 -1.45
CA ILE A 109 5.26 -5.78 -0.27
C ILE A 109 3.85 -5.36 0.13
N GLY A 110 2.93 -6.32 0.10
CA GLY A 110 1.56 -6.17 0.60
C GLY A 110 1.37 -6.79 1.98
N GLY A 111 0.15 -6.71 2.52
CA GLY A 111 -0.22 -7.49 3.71
C GLY A 111 0.34 -7.00 5.05
N LEU A 112 1.10 -5.90 5.09
CA LEU A 112 1.70 -5.38 6.32
C LEU A 112 0.79 -4.46 7.15
N ILE A 113 -0.24 -3.83 6.54
CA ILE A 113 -1.14 -2.91 7.26
C ILE A 113 -1.76 -3.55 8.52
N PRO A 114 -2.29 -4.80 8.50
CA PRO A 114 -2.81 -5.45 9.70
C PRO A 114 -1.75 -5.76 10.77
N ARG A 115 -0.46 -5.63 10.43
CA ARG A 115 0.71 -5.93 11.27
C ARG A 115 1.44 -4.68 11.73
N ARG A 116 0.95 -3.48 11.38
CA ARG A 116 1.61 -2.18 11.62
C ARG A 116 2.00 -1.91 13.08
N HIS A 117 1.39 -2.58 14.05
CA HIS A 117 1.71 -2.42 15.47
C HIS A 117 2.90 -3.29 15.91
N ASP A 118 3.24 -4.32 15.13
CA ASP A 118 4.46 -5.12 15.33
C ASP A 118 5.56 -4.59 14.40
N THR A 119 6.11 -3.43 14.77
CA THR A 119 7.13 -2.75 13.97
C THR A 119 8.36 -3.62 13.75
N LYS A 120 8.74 -4.45 14.73
CA LYS A 120 9.89 -5.36 14.60
C LYS A 120 9.67 -6.37 13.48
N LEU A 121 8.51 -7.03 13.45
CA LEU A 121 8.17 -7.97 12.38
C LEU A 121 8.09 -7.26 11.02
N VAL A 122 7.47 -6.08 10.96
CA VAL A 122 7.36 -5.31 9.72
C VAL A 122 8.72 -4.98 9.13
N LEU A 123 9.64 -4.43 9.95
CA LEU A 123 10.99 -4.08 9.50
C LEU A 123 11.79 -5.31 9.10
N ALA A 124 11.73 -6.40 9.87
CA ALA A 124 12.39 -7.66 9.54
C ALA A 124 11.93 -8.22 8.18
N ILE A 125 10.62 -8.15 7.88
CA ILE A 125 10.10 -8.56 6.56
C ILE A 125 10.66 -7.67 5.44
N VAL A 126 10.68 -6.35 5.63
CA VAL A 126 11.18 -5.40 4.62
C VAL A 126 12.67 -5.65 4.35
N GLU A 127 13.48 -5.79 5.40
CA GLU A 127 14.92 -6.08 5.31
C GLU A 127 15.17 -7.42 4.60
N ALA A 128 14.49 -8.49 5.01
CA ALA A 128 14.65 -9.82 4.43
C ALA A 128 14.27 -9.83 2.93
N VAL A 129 13.19 -9.14 2.56
CA VAL A 129 12.79 -8.98 1.16
C VAL A 129 13.82 -8.15 0.39
N LYS A 130 14.30 -7.02 0.95
CA LYS A 130 15.30 -6.18 0.28
C LYS A 130 16.58 -6.95 0.00
N GLN A 131 17.05 -7.75 0.95
CA GLN A 131 18.22 -8.60 0.80
C GLN A 131 18.05 -9.62 -0.34
N GLU A 132 16.88 -10.24 -0.47
CA GLU A 132 16.62 -11.24 -1.52
C GLU A 132 16.48 -10.62 -2.92
N ILE A 133 15.99 -9.38 -3.04
CA ILE A 133 15.79 -8.71 -4.35
C ILE A 133 17.03 -7.93 -4.85
N GLY A 134 17.99 -7.65 -3.97
CA GLY A 134 19.19 -6.86 -4.26
C GLY A 134 18.88 -5.38 -4.57
N TYR A 135 19.46 -4.86 -5.65
CA TYR A 135 19.32 -3.44 -6.04
C TYR A 135 17.96 -3.07 -6.67
N LYS A 136 17.03 -4.01 -6.78
CA LYS A 136 15.72 -3.73 -7.34
C LYS A 136 14.90 -2.83 -6.43
N HIS A 137 14.02 -2.04 -7.04
CA HIS A 137 13.12 -1.13 -6.34
C HIS A 137 12.14 -1.91 -5.45
N LEU A 138 11.95 -1.43 -4.23
CA LEU A 138 11.05 -1.98 -3.24
C LEU A 138 9.98 -0.96 -2.84
N HIS A 139 8.73 -1.31 -3.10
CA HIS A 139 7.58 -0.55 -2.63
C HIS A 139 6.93 -1.24 -1.42
N VAL A 140 6.50 -0.48 -0.41
CA VAL A 140 5.76 -1.02 0.75
C VAL A 140 4.36 -0.44 0.78
N PHE A 141 3.35 -1.31 0.69
CA PHE A 141 1.96 -0.87 0.60
C PHE A 141 1.38 -0.41 1.95
N GLY A 142 0.79 0.79 1.94
CA GLY A 142 -0.14 1.32 2.94
C GLY A 142 0.46 1.69 4.29
N LEU A 143 1.80 1.73 4.39
CA LEU A 143 2.53 2.13 5.60
C LEU A 143 3.20 3.51 5.46
N GLY A 144 2.55 4.47 4.79
CA GLY A 144 3.10 5.81 4.63
C GLY A 144 2.74 6.83 5.74
N HIS A 145 2.58 6.41 6.99
CA HIS A 145 2.42 7.37 8.11
C HIS A 145 3.80 7.93 8.51
N PRO A 146 3.96 9.25 8.75
CA PRO A 146 5.28 9.87 8.96
C PRO A 146 6.16 9.20 10.03
N THR A 147 5.54 8.67 11.09
CA THR A 147 6.24 8.02 12.20
C THR A 147 6.98 6.74 11.83
N VAL A 148 6.60 6.05 10.75
CA VAL A 148 7.24 4.78 10.34
C VAL A 148 8.08 4.93 9.06
N LEU A 149 7.99 6.07 8.37
CA LEU A 149 8.67 6.30 7.09
C LEU A 149 10.19 6.10 7.20
N THR A 150 10.81 6.78 8.16
CA THR A 150 12.27 6.74 8.34
C THR A 150 12.78 5.32 8.55
N ASP A 151 12.06 4.53 9.36
CA ASP A 151 12.47 3.15 9.66
C ASP A 151 12.26 2.23 8.45
N LEU A 152 11.19 2.41 7.68
CA LEU A 152 10.96 1.66 6.44
C LEU A 152 12.04 1.95 5.38
N TYR A 153 12.44 3.21 5.22
CA TYR A 153 13.51 3.59 4.30
C TYR A 153 14.86 3.02 4.74
N LYS A 154 15.16 3.04 6.04
CA LYS A 154 16.38 2.41 6.61
C LYS A 154 16.38 0.89 6.42
N ALA A 155 15.23 0.24 6.58
CA ALA A 155 15.04 -1.18 6.33
C ALA A 155 15.17 -1.54 4.83
N GLY A 156 15.17 -0.55 3.93
CA GLY A 156 15.46 -0.73 2.52
C GLY A 156 14.27 -0.61 1.58
N ALA A 157 13.12 -0.10 2.05
CA ALA A 157 12.06 0.36 1.15
C ALA A 157 12.57 1.55 0.32
N ASP A 158 12.20 1.62 -0.95
CA ASP A 158 12.52 2.75 -1.84
C ASP A 158 11.30 3.68 -2.02
N SER A 159 10.09 3.17 -1.75
CA SER A 159 8.85 3.94 -1.82
C SER A 159 7.75 3.32 -0.96
N VAL A 160 6.75 4.13 -0.64
CA VAL A 160 5.56 3.74 0.13
C VAL A 160 4.35 4.51 -0.37
N ASP A 161 3.15 4.01 -0.10
CA ASP A 161 1.90 4.76 -0.32
C ASP A 161 1.09 4.90 0.98
N SER A 162 0.19 5.87 0.98
CA SER A 162 -0.69 6.14 2.12
C SER A 162 -2.05 6.63 1.67
N SER A 163 -3.08 6.01 2.22
CA SER A 163 -4.44 6.58 2.24
C SER A 163 -4.81 7.11 3.63
N SER A 164 -3.91 7.00 4.63
CA SER A 164 -4.23 7.37 6.00
C SER A 164 -4.36 8.89 6.19
N TYR A 165 -3.77 9.72 5.32
CA TYR A 165 -3.88 11.19 5.45
C TYR A 165 -5.33 11.67 5.28
N VAL A 166 -6.05 11.11 4.29
CA VAL A 166 -7.49 11.37 4.08
C VAL A 166 -8.34 10.62 5.10
N LYS A 167 -8.00 9.38 5.45
CA LYS A 167 -8.80 8.60 6.42
C LYS A 167 -8.79 9.22 7.81
N TYR A 168 -7.61 9.66 8.28
CA TYR A 168 -7.50 10.36 9.56
C TYR A 168 -8.27 11.68 9.54
N ALA A 169 -8.14 12.44 8.47
CA ALA A 169 -8.89 13.68 8.30
C ALA A 169 -10.41 13.44 8.24
N ALA A 170 -10.84 12.36 7.58
CA ALA A 170 -12.22 11.91 7.59
C ALA A 170 -12.69 11.46 8.98
N ASP A 171 -11.80 11.12 9.91
CA ASP A 171 -12.12 10.91 11.33
C ASP A 171 -11.93 12.18 12.17
N GLY A 172 -11.64 13.35 11.57
CA GLY A 172 -11.41 14.60 12.29
C GLY A 172 -10.03 14.72 12.95
N LYS A 173 -9.05 13.91 12.54
CA LYS A 173 -7.73 13.79 13.19
C LYS A 173 -6.59 14.39 12.38
N LEU A 174 -5.57 14.85 13.10
CA LEU A 174 -4.28 15.28 12.54
C LEU A 174 -3.19 14.24 12.78
N TRP A 175 -2.18 14.22 11.92
CA TRP A 175 -0.97 13.44 12.13
C TRP A 175 0.05 14.14 13.03
N SER A 176 0.07 15.48 12.99
CA SER A 176 0.98 16.30 13.79
C SER A 176 0.61 16.32 15.28
N ASP A 177 -0.65 16.04 15.58
CA ASP A 177 -1.20 16.05 16.93
C ASP A 177 -2.15 14.85 17.09
N PRO A 178 -1.68 13.75 17.71
CA PRO A 178 -2.49 12.57 17.96
C PRO A 178 -3.66 12.78 18.93
N ASP A 179 -3.56 13.79 19.79
CA ASP A 179 -4.58 14.11 20.80
C ASP A 179 -5.66 15.02 20.23
N PHE A 180 -5.36 15.72 19.13
CA PHE A 180 -6.34 16.52 18.42
C PHE A 180 -7.43 15.68 17.75
N HIS A 181 -8.68 16.03 18.05
CA HIS A 181 -9.85 15.49 17.39
C HIS A 181 -10.90 16.60 17.20
N ALA A 182 -11.17 16.97 15.95
CA ALA A 182 -12.23 17.92 15.65
C ALA A 182 -13.60 17.35 16.08
N LEU A 183 -14.38 18.14 16.81
CA LEU A 183 -15.76 17.80 17.18
C LEU A 183 -16.69 18.21 16.03
N ASP A 184 -17.44 17.26 15.47
CA ASP A 184 -18.36 17.49 14.34
C ASP A 184 -17.74 18.25 13.14
N PRO A 185 -16.63 17.76 12.55
CA PRO A 185 -15.95 18.48 11.47
C PRO A 185 -16.79 18.49 10.19
N SER A 186 -16.91 19.67 9.59
CA SER A 186 -17.55 19.87 8.28
C SER A 186 -16.74 19.21 7.16
N VAL A 187 -17.29 19.18 5.94
CA VAL A 187 -16.57 18.70 4.75
C VAL A 187 -15.30 19.54 4.50
N THR A 188 -15.39 20.86 4.68
CA THR A 188 -14.27 21.78 4.54
C THR A 188 -13.20 21.54 5.60
N ASP A 189 -13.59 21.31 6.85
CA ASP A 189 -12.64 20.95 7.92
C ASP A 189 -11.89 19.67 7.56
N ARG A 190 -12.59 18.61 7.14
CA ARG A 190 -11.97 17.34 6.73
C ARG A 190 -11.03 17.51 5.54
N LEU A 191 -11.37 18.36 4.57
CA LEU A 191 -10.46 18.71 3.46
C LEU A 191 -9.18 19.38 3.97
N ASN A 192 -9.31 20.38 4.83
CA ASN A 192 -8.16 21.11 5.39
C ASN A 192 -7.27 20.21 6.24
N LEU A 193 -7.86 19.33 7.07
CA LEU A 193 -7.14 18.31 7.83
C LEU A 193 -6.37 17.34 6.91
N ALA A 194 -6.98 16.94 5.79
CA ALA A 194 -6.32 16.05 4.83
C ALA A 194 -5.12 16.73 4.17
N LEU A 195 -5.27 18.01 3.79
CA LEU A 195 -4.18 18.82 3.25
C LEU A 195 -3.05 19.00 4.29
N ALA A 196 -3.39 19.21 5.56
CA ALA A 196 -2.42 19.32 6.65
C ALA A 196 -1.60 18.04 6.81
N ASN A 197 -2.27 16.89 6.86
CA ASN A 197 -1.63 15.59 6.97
C ASN A 197 -0.70 15.33 5.77
N LEU A 198 -1.14 15.68 4.56
CA LEU A 198 -0.33 15.52 3.35
C LEU A 198 0.89 16.47 3.33
N ALA A 199 0.71 17.71 3.77
CA ALA A 199 1.79 18.70 3.87
C ALA A 199 2.89 18.21 4.83
N LEU A 200 2.50 17.63 5.96
CA LEU A 200 3.43 17.02 6.91
C LEU A 200 4.26 15.89 6.28
N ALA A 201 3.61 14.94 5.58
CA ALA A 201 4.33 13.86 4.91
C ALA A 201 5.28 14.34 3.80
N THR A 202 4.95 15.44 3.15
CA THR A 202 5.74 15.98 2.02
C THR A 202 6.74 17.05 2.45
N GLN A 203 6.81 17.37 3.75
CA GLN A 203 7.61 18.48 4.31
C GLN A 203 7.36 19.81 3.59
N ARG A 204 6.10 20.07 3.20
CA ARG A 204 5.69 21.30 2.53
C ARG A 204 4.93 22.22 3.48
N THR A 205 5.00 23.51 3.21
CA THR A 205 4.15 24.50 3.88
C THR A 205 2.75 24.50 3.28
N LEU A 206 1.75 24.76 4.10
CA LEU A 206 0.38 24.96 3.65
C LEU A 206 0.19 26.38 3.12
N PRO A 207 -0.72 26.60 2.14
CA PRO A 207 -1.21 27.93 1.83
C PRO A 207 -1.80 28.60 3.08
N LEU A 208 -1.63 29.93 3.21
CA LEU A 208 -2.06 30.69 4.40
C LEU A 208 -3.54 30.47 4.73
N ALA A 209 -4.43 30.46 3.73
CA ALA A 209 -5.85 30.23 3.93
C ALA A 209 -6.17 28.85 4.52
N THR A 210 -5.42 27.81 4.13
CA THR A 210 -5.56 26.47 4.72
C THR A 210 -5.03 26.44 6.14
N ALA A 211 -3.91 27.11 6.40
CA ALA A 211 -3.35 27.24 7.75
C ALA A 211 -4.32 27.96 8.69
N GLU A 212 -4.91 29.09 8.27
CA GLU A 212 -5.91 29.84 9.04
C GLU A 212 -7.14 29.01 9.36
N ALA A 213 -7.66 28.26 8.38
CA ALA A 213 -8.79 27.37 8.59
C ALA A 213 -8.47 26.26 9.60
N ILE A 214 -7.28 25.64 9.51
CA ILE A 214 -6.83 24.66 10.51
C ILE A 214 -6.74 25.31 11.90
N PHE A 215 -6.16 26.50 12.01
CA PHE A 215 -6.09 27.20 13.30
C PHE A 215 -7.46 27.55 13.87
N ALA A 216 -8.47 27.83 13.04
CA ALA A 216 -9.85 28.00 13.49
C ALA A 216 -10.42 26.66 14.01
N THR A 217 -10.28 25.58 13.24
CA THR A 217 -10.73 24.24 13.63
C THR A 217 -10.04 23.75 14.91
N LEU A 218 -8.73 23.99 15.08
CA LEU A 218 -7.96 23.69 16.30
C LEU A 218 -8.48 24.44 17.52
N ARG A 219 -9.01 25.66 17.34
CA ARG A 219 -9.60 26.48 18.40
C ARG A 219 -11.07 26.15 18.69
N GLY A 220 -11.65 25.17 18.00
CA GLY A 220 -13.07 24.82 18.10
C GLY A 220 -14.00 25.81 17.40
N GLU A 221 -13.45 26.71 16.58
CA GLU A 221 -14.21 27.64 15.76
C GLU A 221 -14.56 26.94 14.43
N LYS A 222 -15.84 26.98 14.01
CA LYS A 222 -16.21 26.45 12.70
C LYS A 222 -15.60 27.33 11.60
N SER A 223 -15.00 26.70 10.59
CA SER A 223 -14.51 27.38 9.39
C SER A 223 -15.63 28.23 8.79
N ARG A 224 -15.45 29.55 8.75
CA ARG A 224 -16.39 30.49 8.14
C ARG A 224 -16.18 30.57 6.62
N PHE A 225 -16.49 29.50 5.91
CA PHE A 225 -16.56 29.48 4.46
C PHE A 225 -17.76 28.64 4.01
#